data_AF-A0A1N5YUM4-F1
#
_entry.id   AF-A0A1N5YUM4-F1
#
_cell.length_a   1.000
_cell.length_b   1.000
_cell.length_c   1.000
_cell.angle_alpha   90.00
_cell.angle_beta   90.00
_cell.angle_gamma   90.00
#
_symmetry.space_group_name_H-M   'P 1'
#
loop_
_entity.id
_entity.type
_entity.pdbx_description
1 polymer ?
#
loop_
_entity_poly.entity_id
_entity_poly.type
_entity_poly.pdbx_seq_one_letter_code
_entity_poly.pdbx_strand_id
1 'polypeptide(L)'
;MLREFRRREFSCLTGWTGCDGPMPAEAGVVGVEYRGRLGHPSSYGLLMARATDSPGVQLDLNPMPVTLLVPCDEVTLGLTEPEYAEALHAAGRDLARGLVITAIGEGLHGSSIVVFTRLVAVISLLLATGLESADEVAIWASWDSAWPERR
;
A
#
# COMPACT_ATOMS: atom_id res chain seq x y z
N MET A 1 12.94 9.53 -1.36
CA MET A 1 13.60 8.33 -1.91
C MET A 1 12.55 7.46 -2.58
N LEU A 2 12.90 6.74 -3.66
CA LEU A 2 12.06 5.72 -4.29
C LEU A 2 12.85 4.41 -4.49
N ARG A 3 12.21 3.25 -4.28
CA ARG A 3 12.76 1.92 -4.56
C ARG A 3 11.72 1.01 -5.21
N GLU A 4 12.15 0.20 -6.17
CA GLU A 4 11.34 -0.85 -6.79
C GLU A 4 11.75 -2.24 -6.27
N PHE A 5 10.77 -3.10 -6.05
CA PHE A 5 10.91 -4.51 -5.68
C PHE A 5 10.16 -5.34 -6.71
N ARG A 6 10.87 -6.15 -7.50
CA ARG A 6 10.26 -6.85 -8.66
C ARG A 6 10.09 -8.32 -8.36
N ARG A 7 8.89 -8.86 -8.60
CA ARG A 7 8.60 -10.29 -8.54
C ARG A 7 8.06 -10.77 -9.86
N ARG A 8 8.88 -11.52 -10.59
CA ARG A 8 8.57 -12.03 -11.93
C ARG A 8 8.29 -10.86 -12.90
N GLU A 9 7.83 -11.19 -14.10
CA GLU A 9 7.70 -10.25 -15.23
C GLU A 9 6.59 -9.21 -15.07
N PHE A 10 5.58 -9.47 -14.20
CA PHE A 10 4.35 -8.66 -14.12
C PHE A 10 3.93 -8.30 -12.70
N SER A 11 4.82 -8.31 -11.71
CA SER A 11 4.48 -7.84 -10.35
C SER A 11 5.60 -6.98 -9.80
N CYS A 12 5.27 -5.75 -9.46
CA CYS A 12 6.19 -4.75 -8.93
C CYS A 12 5.57 -4.08 -7.70
N LEU A 13 6.36 -3.93 -6.64
CA LEU A 13 6.07 -3.02 -5.54
C LEU A 13 7.01 -1.83 -5.67
N THR A 14 6.48 -0.62 -5.53
CA THR A 14 7.26 0.61 -5.51
C THR A 14 7.06 1.28 -4.16
N GLY A 15 8.11 1.36 -3.36
CA GLY A 15 8.11 2.04 -2.07
C GLY A 15 8.76 3.41 -2.17
N TRP A 16 8.24 4.42 -1.46
CA TRP A 16 8.85 5.75 -1.45
C TRP A 16 8.66 6.51 -0.13
N THR A 17 9.49 7.55 0.03
CA THR A 17 9.42 8.59 1.05
C THR A 17 9.72 9.95 0.40
N GLY A 18 9.29 11.05 1.01
CA GLY A 18 9.50 12.38 0.43
C GLY A 18 8.81 12.55 -0.94
N CYS A 19 9.43 13.29 -1.85
CA CYS A 19 8.78 13.74 -3.09
C CYS A 19 9.01 12.84 -4.32
N ASP A 20 9.70 11.71 -4.17
CA ASP A 20 10.13 10.90 -5.33
C ASP A 20 9.06 9.92 -5.83
N GLY A 21 7.97 9.74 -5.08
CA GLY A 21 6.87 8.86 -5.46
C GLY A 21 5.75 9.54 -6.25
N PRO A 22 4.69 8.80 -6.58
CA PRO A 22 3.49 9.34 -7.23
C PRO A 22 2.84 10.49 -6.43
N MET A 23 3.09 10.51 -5.12
CA MET A 23 2.61 11.52 -4.20
C MET A 23 3.72 11.93 -3.22
N PRO A 24 3.81 13.20 -2.85
CA PRO A 24 4.70 13.62 -1.77
C PRO A 24 4.31 12.93 -0.45
N ALA A 25 5.23 12.19 0.14
CA ALA A 25 5.09 11.63 1.48
C ALA A 25 5.68 12.60 2.50
N GLU A 26 4.88 12.99 3.50
CA GLU A 26 5.32 13.78 4.64
C GLU A 26 6.39 13.05 5.47
N ALA A 27 7.05 13.77 6.38
CA ALA A 27 8.02 13.18 7.28
C ALA A 27 7.39 12.04 8.11
N GLY A 28 8.01 10.86 8.08
CA GLY A 28 7.52 9.66 8.78
C GLY A 28 6.40 8.90 8.04
N VAL A 29 5.98 9.36 6.86
CA VAL A 29 5.07 8.63 5.98
C VAL A 29 5.88 7.82 4.96
N VAL A 30 5.48 6.57 4.77
CA VAL A 30 5.94 5.71 3.68
C VAL A 30 4.78 5.53 2.71
N GLY A 31 5.07 5.57 1.42
CA GLY A 31 4.12 5.16 0.38
C GLY A 31 4.53 3.83 -0.24
N VAL A 32 3.53 3.01 -0.58
CA VAL A 32 3.72 1.75 -1.30
C VAL A 32 2.66 1.64 -2.39
N GLU A 33 3.11 1.36 -3.61
CA GLU A 33 2.28 1.08 -4.77
C GLU A 33 2.54 -0.35 -5.23
N TYR A 34 1.48 -1.12 -5.42
CA TYR A 34 1.52 -2.41 -6.08
C TYR A 34 1.00 -2.31 -7.51
N ARG A 35 1.80 -2.84 -8.44
CA ARG A 35 1.48 -3.00 -9.86
C ARG A 35 1.60 -4.47 -10.24
N GLY A 36 0.46 -5.14 -10.38
CA GLY A 36 0.31 -6.50 -10.89
C GLY A 36 0.20 -6.53 -12.42
N ARG A 37 -0.58 -7.49 -12.95
CA ARG A 37 -0.80 -7.60 -14.40
C ARG A 37 -1.64 -6.41 -14.91
N LEU A 38 -1.05 -5.62 -15.80
CA LEU A 38 -1.72 -4.52 -16.51
C LEU A 38 -3.01 -5.02 -17.18
N GLY A 39 -4.10 -4.27 -17.02
CA GLY A 39 -5.41 -4.60 -17.62
C GLY A 39 -6.29 -5.57 -16.81
N HIS A 40 -5.91 -5.92 -15.58
CA HIS A 40 -6.76 -6.71 -14.67
C HIS A 40 -7.11 -5.88 -13.42
N PRO A 41 -8.41 -5.66 -13.10
CA PRO A 41 -8.84 -4.78 -12.00
C PRO A 41 -8.21 -5.16 -10.65
N SER A 42 -8.02 -6.45 -10.40
CA SER A 42 -7.39 -6.95 -9.16
C SER A 42 -5.87 -6.70 -9.03
N SER A 43 -5.26 -5.85 -9.87
CA SER A 43 -3.79 -5.73 -9.99
C SER A 43 -3.20 -4.42 -9.50
N TYR A 44 -4.00 -3.46 -9.05
CA TYR A 44 -3.47 -2.18 -8.55
C TYR A 44 -3.85 -1.93 -7.10
N GLY A 45 -2.99 -1.24 -6.37
CA GLY A 45 -3.34 -0.61 -5.10
C GLY A 45 -2.19 0.26 -4.60
N LEU A 46 -2.55 1.37 -3.98
CA LEU A 46 -1.61 2.30 -3.38
C LEU A 46 -2.03 2.58 -1.94
N LEU A 47 -1.08 2.55 -1.01
CA LEU A 47 -1.27 2.99 0.38
C LEU A 47 -0.14 3.92 0.80
N MET A 48 -0.48 4.95 1.56
CA MET A 48 0.47 5.75 2.32
C MET A 48 0.10 5.70 3.79
N ALA A 49 1.09 5.50 4.65
CA ALA A 49 0.86 5.42 6.09
C ALA A 49 2.08 5.86 6.89
N ARG A 50 1.81 6.26 8.13
CA ARG A 50 2.79 6.43 9.20
C ARG A 50 2.48 5.47 10.35
N ALA A 51 3.51 5.13 11.13
CA ALA A 51 3.32 4.38 12.36
C ALA A 51 2.61 5.23 13.43
N THR A 52 1.85 4.57 14.31
CA THR A 52 1.26 5.17 15.52
C THR A 52 1.41 4.21 16.70
N ASP A 53 1.48 4.76 17.91
CA ASP A 53 1.50 3.98 19.15
C ASP A 53 0.12 3.43 19.52
N SER A 54 -0.95 3.90 18.85
CA SER A 54 -2.27 3.32 18.99
C SER A 54 -2.37 2.01 18.20
N PRO A 55 -2.93 0.92 18.75
CA PRO A 55 -3.11 -0.32 18.00
C PRO A 55 -4.14 -0.17 16.88
N GLY A 56 -4.03 -1.01 15.85
CA GLY A 56 -4.98 -1.06 14.74
C GLY A 56 -4.65 -0.13 13.57
N VAL A 57 -5.65 0.10 12.71
CA VAL A 57 -5.56 1.02 11.56
C VAL A 57 -6.52 2.18 11.78
N GLN A 58 -6.00 3.40 11.62
CA GLN A 58 -6.74 4.65 11.57
C GLN A 58 -6.70 5.19 10.14
N LEU A 59 -7.80 5.78 9.69
CA LEU A 59 -7.90 6.42 8.37
C LEU A 59 -7.94 7.93 8.56
N ASP A 60 -6.93 8.62 8.08
CA ASP A 60 -6.81 10.08 8.09
C ASP A 60 -6.57 10.55 6.65
N LEU A 61 -7.59 10.33 5.81
CA LEU A 61 -7.48 10.54 4.38
C LEU A 61 -7.66 12.03 4.07
N ASN A 62 -6.66 12.63 3.43
CA ASN A 62 -6.81 13.95 2.84
C ASN A 62 -7.01 13.81 1.33
N PRO A 63 -8.23 14.00 0.81
CA PRO A 63 -8.49 13.84 -0.62
C PRO A 63 -7.71 14.90 -1.41
N MET A 64 -6.81 14.45 -2.27
CA MET A 64 -6.06 15.31 -3.20
C MET A 64 -6.10 14.72 -4.61
N PRO A 65 -6.04 15.52 -5.68
CA PRO A 65 -5.83 15.02 -7.03
C PRO A 65 -4.41 14.49 -7.17
N VAL A 66 -4.23 13.30 -7.76
CA VAL A 66 -2.90 12.70 -7.95
C VAL A 66 -2.70 12.22 -9.38
N THR A 67 -1.52 12.51 -9.91
CA THR A 67 -1.04 11.97 -11.17
C THR A 67 -0.15 10.78 -10.87
N LEU A 68 -0.67 9.58 -11.07
CA LEU A 68 0.15 8.39 -10.93
C LEU A 68 1.20 8.28 -12.03
N LEU A 69 2.26 7.52 -11.74
CA LEU A 69 3.36 7.25 -12.66
C LEU A 69 2.96 6.36 -13.86
N VAL A 70 1.70 5.90 -13.94
CA VAL A 70 1.20 5.05 -15.03
C VAL A 70 0.36 5.88 -16.01
N PRO A 71 0.68 5.87 -17.31
CA PRO A 71 -0.21 6.43 -18.32
C PRO A 71 -1.47 5.57 -18.40
N CYS A 72 -2.65 6.21 -18.29
CA CYS A 72 -3.98 5.66 -18.57
C CYS A 72 -4.84 5.12 -17.40
N ASP A 73 -4.53 5.38 -16.12
CA ASP A 73 -5.50 5.17 -15.04
C ASP A 73 -5.74 6.46 -14.24
N GLU A 74 -6.99 6.92 -14.23
CA GLU A 74 -7.46 7.87 -13.21
C GLU A 74 -7.59 7.08 -11.90
N VAL A 75 -6.80 7.45 -10.90
CA VAL A 75 -6.89 6.84 -9.57
C VAL A 75 -7.53 7.83 -8.62
N THR A 76 -8.64 7.39 -8.02
CA THR A 76 -9.33 8.15 -7.00
C THR A 76 -8.55 8.00 -5.70
N LEU A 77 -8.10 9.13 -5.14
CA LEU A 77 -7.60 9.14 -3.79
C LEU A 77 -8.75 9.16 -2.79
N GLY A 78 -8.82 8.11 -2.00
CA GLY A 78 -9.90 7.88 -1.06
C GLY A 78 -10.36 6.43 -1.09
N LEU A 79 -11.35 6.13 -0.26
CA LEU A 79 -12.08 4.87 -0.31
C LEU A 79 -13.37 5.14 -1.08
N THR A 80 -13.51 4.59 -2.27
CA THR A 80 -14.80 4.65 -2.98
C THR A 80 -15.77 3.60 -2.43
N GLU A 81 -15.24 2.47 -1.95
CA GLU A 81 -16.02 1.34 -1.46
C GLU A 81 -15.78 1.05 0.05
N PRO A 82 -16.85 0.78 0.84
CA PRO A 82 -16.73 0.45 2.26
C PRO A 82 -15.89 -0.81 2.57
N GLU A 83 -15.90 -1.79 1.66
CA GLU A 83 -15.19 -3.06 1.81
C GLU A 83 -13.67 -2.91 1.91
N TYR A 84 -13.10 -1.87 1.31
CA TYR A 84 -11.69 -1.57 1.43
C TYR A 84 -11.34 -1.06 2.83
N ALA A 85 -12.21 -0.25 3.44
CA ALA A 85 -12.03 0.19 4.83
C ALA A 85 -12.03 -1.01 5.79
N GLU A 86 -12.99 -1.93 5.61
CA GLU A 86 -13.09 -3.15 6.41
C GLU A 86 -11.85 -4.04 6.25
N ALA A 87 -11.36 -4.21 5.03
CA ALA A 87 -10.16 -4.98 4.75
C ALA A 87 -8.92 -4.37 5.45
N LEU A 88 -8.77 -3.05 5.40
CA LEU A 88 -7.67 -2.35 6.07
C LEU A 88 -7.75 -2.49 7.59
N HIS A 89 -8.94 -2.30 8.18
CA HIS A 89 -9.15 -2.49 9.61
C HIS A 89 -8.91 -3.95 10.05
N ALA A 90 -9.32 -4.92 9.25
CA ALA A 90 -9.08 -6.34 9.51
C ALA A 90 -7.58 -6.66 9.44
N ALA A 91 -6.88 -6.18 8.43
CA ALA A 91 -5.43 -6.36 8.25
C ALA A 91 -4.62 -5.74 9.39
N GLY A 92 -5.10 -4.62 9.95
CA GLY A 92 -4.45 -3.90 11.04
C GLY A 92 -4.68 -4.48 12.44
N ARG A 93 -5.60 -5.43 12.61
CA ARG A 93 -6.09 -5.85 13.94
C ARG A 93 -5.00 -6.35 14.86
N ASP A 94 -4.04 -7.10 14.33
CA ASP A 94 -3.00 -7.76 15.11
C ASP A 94 -1.69 -6.95 15.17
N LEU A 95 -1.69 -5.71 14.65
CA LEU A 95 -0.51 -4.85 14.69
C LEU A 95 -0.27 -4.29 16.10
N ALA A 96 0.87 -4.63 16.70
CA ALA A 96 1.28 -4.17 18.03
C ALA A 96 1.54 -2.65 18.07
N ARG A 97 1.99 -2.07 16.95
CA ARG A 97 2.02 -0.63 16.68
C ARG A 97 1.16 -0.40 15.46
N GLY A 98 0.14 0.45 15.56
CA GLY A 98 -0.81 0.64 14.50
C GLY A 98 -0.31 1.53 13.37
N LEU A 99 -1.20 1.77 12.42
CA LEU A 99 -0.97 2.63 11.26
C LEU A 99 -2.00 3.74 11.21
N VAL A 100 -1.55 4.93 10.81
CA VAL A 100 -2.43 5.98 10.29
C VAL A 100 -2.25 5.99 8.78
N ILE A 101 -3.28 5.55 8.05
CA ILE A 101 -3.32 5.57 6.59
C ILE A 101 -3.75 6.96 6.14
N THR A 102 -2.89 7.61 5.38
CA THR A 102 -3.04 9.01 4.96
C THR A 102 -3.45 9.16 3.50
N ALA A 103 -3.22 8.13 2.68
CA ALA A 103 -3.70 8.08 1.31
C ALA A 103 -3.95 6.63 0.87
N ILE A 104 -4.96 6.47 0.01
CA ILE A 104 -5.37 5.19 -0.58
C ILE A 104 -5.64 5.48 -2.05
N GLY A 105 -5.06 4.68 -2.94
CA GLY A 105 -5.34 4.73 -4.37
C GLY A 105 -5.80 3.37 -4.89
N GLU A 106 -6.90 3.38 -5.62
CA GLU A 106 -7.48 2.22 -6.30
C GLU A 106 -7.47 2.42 -7.83
N GLY A 107 -7.41 1.34 -8.59
CA GLY A 107 -7.44 1.42 -10.05
C GLY A 107 -8.82 1.84 -10.57
N LEU A 108 -8.88 2.37 -11.80
CA LEU A 108 -10.13 2.82 -12.46
C LEU A 108 -11.23 1.75 -12.48
N HIS A 109 -10.86 0.49 -12.56
CA HIS A 109 -11.79 -0.65 -12.57
C HIS A 109 -11.96 -1.33 -11.19
N GLY A 110 -11.60 -0.61 -10.12
CA GLY A 110 -11.56 -1.11 -8.76
C GLY A 110 -10.29 -1.91 -8.47
N SER A 111 -10.04 -2.13 -7.18
CA SER A 111 -8.90 -2.90 -6.66
C SER A 111 -9.41 -4.13 -5.88
N SER A 112 -8.52 -5.09 -5.59
CA SER A 112 -8.89 -6.23 -4.72
C SER A 112 -8.62 -5.90 -3.26
N ILE A 113 -9.55 -6.23 -2.35
CA ILE A 113 -9.34 -6.21 -0.89
C ILE A 113 -8.05 -6.95 -0.47
N VAL A 114 -7.65 -7.96 -1.25
CA VAL A 114 -6.42 -8.74 -1.02
C VAL A 114 -5.19 -7.86 -1.20
N VAL A 115 -5.18 -6.96 -2.20
CA VAL A 115 -4.07 -6.05 -2.44
C VAL A 115 -3.91 -5.11 -1.26
N PHE A 116 -4.99 -4.48 -0.79
CA PHE A 116 -4.92 -3.57 0.36
C PHE A 116 -4.49 -4.27 1.64
N THR A 117 -4.99 -5.49 1.89
CA THR A 117 -4.55 -6.30 3.04
C THR A 117 -3.05 -6.59 2.99
N ARG A 118 -2.53 -6.95 1.82
CA ARG A 118 -1.09 -7.22 1.63
C ARG A 118 -0.24 -5.96 1.70
N LEU A 119 -0.74 -4.83 1.21
CA LEU A 119 -0.06 -3.54 1.32
C LEU A 119 0.08 -3.09 2.79
N VAL A 120 -0.91 -3.37 3.66
CA VAL A 120 -0.80 -3.11 5.11
C VAL A 120 0.38 -3.87 5.73
N ALA A 121 0.60 -5.13 5.33
CA ALA A 121 1.74 -5.89 5.83
C ALA A 121 3.08 -5.33 5.34
N VAL A 122 3.17 -5.02 4.04
CA VAL A 122 4.39 -4.47 3.45
C VAL A 122 4.74 -3.10 4.04
N ILE A 123 3.76 -2.20 4.17
CA ILE A 123 4.02 -0.85 4.70
C ILE A 123 4.44 -0.91 6.18
N SER A 124 3.87 -1.84 6.96
CA SER A 124 4.28 -2.09 8.35
C SER A 124 5.74 -2.53 8.42
N LEU A 125 6.15 -3.46 7.55
CA LEU A 125 7.55 -3.90 7.46
C LEU A 125 8.48 -2.73 7.08
N LEU A 126 8.10 -1.92 6.10
CA LEU A 126 8.91 -0.79 5.64
C LEU A 126 9.03 0.31 6.70
N LEU A 127 7.96 0.57 7.46
CA LEU A 127 8.00 1.50 8.59
C LEU A 127 8.89 0.98 9.73
N ALA A 128 8.97 -0.33 9.93
CA ALA A 128 9.80 -0.94 10.97
C ALA A 128 11.28 -1.03 10.59
N THR A 129 11.58 -1.32 9.32
CA THR A 129 12.95 -1.60 8.85
C THR A 129 13.60 -0.44 8.11
N GLY A 130 12.80 0.53 7.65
CA GLY A 130 13.24 1.63 6.81
C GLY A 130 13.33 1.24 5.33
N LEU A 131 12.93 2.15 4.45
CA LEU A 131 12.88 1.89 3.00
C LEU A 131 14.26 1.52 2.43
N GLU A 132 15.34 2.15 2.88
CA GLU A 132 16.71 1.90 2.40
C GLU A 132 17.22 0.49 2.74
N SER A 133 16.91 0.02 3.94
CA SER A 133 17.41 -1.25 4.48
C SER A 133 16.48 -2.44 4.20
N ALA A 134 15.32 -2.19 3.59
CA ALA A 134 14.35 -3.23 3.30
C ALA A 134 14.89 -4.26 2.31
N ASP A 135 14.81 -5.54 2.71
CA ASP A 135 15.17 -6.69 1.90
C ASP A 135 13.98 -7.13 1.01
N GLU A 136 14.27 -7.40 -0.26
CA GLU A 136 13.25 -7.77 -1.24
C GLU A 136 12.58 -9.11 -0.90
N VAL A 137 13.34 -10.08 -0.37
CA VAL A 137 12.79 -11.39 0.02
C VAL A 137 11.82 -11.24 1.19
N ALA A 138 12.20 -10.46 2.21
CA ALA A 138 11.33 -10.15 3.35
C ALA A 138 10.04 -9.42 2.93
N ILE A 139 10.12 -8.48 1.99
CA ILE A 139 8.95 -7.76 1.47
C ILE A 139 7.96 -8.73 0.83
N TRP A 140 8.41 -9.60 -0.06
CA TRP A 140 7.51 -10.55 -0.73
C TRP A 140 6.99 -11.64 0.21
N ALA A 141 7.79 -12.05 1.21
CA ALA A 141 7.31 -12.95 2.26
C ALA A 141 6.20 -12.30 3.11
N SER A 142 6.34 -11.02 3.44
CA SER A 142 5.29 -10.24 4.13
C SER A 142 4.03 -10.12 3.28
N TRP A 143 4.19 -9.82 1.98
CA TRP A 143 3.09 -9.78 1.01
C TRP A 143 2.33 -11.12 0.92
N ASP A 144 3.03 -12.25 0.81
CA ASP A 144 2.38 -13.55 0.61
C ASP A 144 1.69 -14.08 1.88
N SER A 145 2.25 -13.81 3.06
CA SER A 145 1.69 -14.27 4.34
C SER A 145 0.45 -13.50 4.80
N ALA A 146 0.25 -12.27 4.34
CA ALA A 146 -0.83 -11.39 4.78
C ALA A 146 -2.24 -11.84 4.32
N TRP A 147 -2.32 -12.70 3.30
CA TRP A 147 -3.59 -13.29 2.88
C TRP A 147 -3.39 -14.77 2.57
N PRO A 148 -3.53 -15.66 3.56
CA PRO A 148 -3.51 -17.09 3.31
C PRO A 148 -4.69 -17.42 2.39
N GLU A 149 -4.39 -17.95 1.20
CA GLU A 149 -5.42 -18.54 0.34
C GLU A 149 -6.19 -19.55 1.21
N ARG A 150 -7.47 -19.28 1.48
CA ARG A 150 -8.34 -20.25 2.14
C ARG A 150 -8.31 -21.51 1.26
N ARG A 151 -7.61 -22.54 1.73
CA ARG A 151 -7.72 -23.90 1.19
C ARG A 151 -9.12 -24.44 1.41
#